data_AF-A0A0D2D0H7-F1
#
_entry.id   AF-A0A0D2D0H7-F1
#
_cell.length_a   1.000
_cell.length_b   1.000
_cell.length_c   1.000
_cell.angle_alpha   90.00
_cell.angle_beta   90.00
_cell.angle_gamma   90.00
#
_symmetry.space_group_name_H-M   'P 1'
#
loop_
_entity.id
_entity.type
_entity.pdbx_description
1 polymer ?
#
loop_
_entity_poly.entity_id
_entity_poly.type
_entity_poly.pdbx_seq_one_letter_code
_entity_poly.pdbx_strand_id
1 'polypeptide(L)'
;VVFKYKEYESRIIKMQRCNVSYSETANYGTDYCYATLNKAIGEAIVQAGLKMDVRVTLQDPKVSGGTEYDDQWWMTINGLKGRTGIVDNNGEFEPKDLGQVMQQSKHGAVMNFDLVFSIRLTKENNKERGPTDTFNIIPECSRGAIKSINLEIEPPNVETQIPTQKAVKDDVASDELVNALNALLS
;
A
#
# COMPACT_ATOMS: atom_id res chain seq x y z
N VAL A 1 14.39 14.06 7.40
CA VAL A 1 14.50 15.44 7.93
C VAL A 1 13.09 15.95 8.20
N VAL A 2 12.82 16.48 9.38
CA VAL A 2 11.47 16.92 9.81
C VAL A 2 11.51 18.42 10.04
N PHE A 3 10.59 19.15 9.42
CA PHE A 3 10.32 20.55 9.79
C PHE A 3 9.38 20.55 10.99
N LYS A 4 9.83 21.11 12.12
CA LYS A 4 9.06 21.25 13.36
C LYS A 4 9.07 22.72 13.79
N TYR A 5 7.89 23.31 13.92
CA TYR A 5 7.72 24.64 14.49
C TYR A 5 6.58 24.63 15.51
N LYS A 6 6.93 24.70 16.80
CA LYS A 6 6.01 24.50 17.94
C LYS A 6 5.25 23.16 17.82
N GLU A 7 3.93 23.21 17.77
CA GLU A 7 3.03 22.06 17.62
C GLU A 7 2.80 21.64 16.16
N TYR A 8 3.34 22.40 15.20
CA TYR A 8 3.20 22.12 13.78
C TYR A 8 4.36 21.28 13.27
N GLU A 9 4.02 20.05 12.89
CA GLU A 9 4.91 19.10 12.24
C GLU A 9 4.28 18.69 10.91
N SER A 10 4.79 19.21 9.79
CA SER A 10 4.31 18.81 8.47
C SER A 10 5.19 17.68 7.93
N ARG A 11 4.66 16.45 7.96
CA ARG A 11 5.23 15.23 7.34
C ARG A 11 4.38 14.70 6.17
N ILE A 12 3.36 15.46 5.76
CA ILE A 12 2.34 15.01 4.82
C ILE A 12 2.68 15.50 3.41
N ILE A 13 2.81 14.56 2.47
CA ILE A 13 2.99 14.84 1.05
C ILE A 13 1.69 14.53 0.33
N LYS A 14 1.22 15.50 -0.47
CA LYS A 14 0.00 15.34 -1.27
C LYS A 14 0.32 14.66 -2.60
N MET A 15 -0.40 13.59 -2.89
CA MET A 15 -0.35 12.85 -4.14
C MET A 15 -1.72 12.96 -4.80
N GLN A 16 -1.76 13.45 -6.03
CA GLN A 16 -3.00 13.71 -6.75
C GLN A 16 -3.16 12.73 -7.90
N ARG A 17 -4.41 12.41 -8.22
CA ARG A 17 -4.80 11.56 -9.35
C ARG A 17 -4.10 10.18 -9.33
N CYS A 18 -4.00 9.60 -8.14
CA CYS A 18 -3.49 8.25 -7.94
C CYS A 18 -4.52 7.25 -8.46
N ASN A 19 -4.09 6.37 -9.37
CA ASN A 19 -4.92 5.25 -9.82
C ASN A 19 -4.88 4.17 -8.75
N VAL A 20 -6.03 3.71 -8.29
CA VAL A 20 -6.18 2.64 -7.30
C VAL A 20 -6.87 1.48 -7.97
N SER A 21 -6.19 0.33 -8.07
CA SER A 21 -6.76 -0.84 -8.73
C SER A 21 -7.79 -1.54 -7.83
N TYR A 22 -8.64 -2.38 -8.42
CA TYR A 22 -9.47 -3.31 -7.67
C TYR A 22 -8.67 -4.56 -7.31
N SER A 23 -8.93 -5.14 -6.13
CA SER A 23 -8.39 -6.42 -5.71
C SER A 23 -9.40 -7.15 -4.83
N GLU A 24 -9.42 -8.48 -4.93
CA GLU A 24 -10.26 -9.38 -4.11
C GLU A 24 -9.57 -9.83 -2.82
N THR A 25 -8.38 -9.31 -2.55
CA THR A 25 -7.61 -9.67 -1.37
C THR A 25 -8.30 -9.22 -0.08
N ALA A 26 -8.18 -10.04 0.96
CA ALA A 26 -8.73 -9.72 2.27
C ALA A 26 -8.14 -8.39 2.80
N ASN A 27 -8.99 -7.59 3.44
CA ASN A 27 -8.67 -6.26 3.99
C ASN A 27 -8.25 -5.20 2.94
N TYR A 28 -8.38 -5.49 1.64
CA TYR A 28 -8.14 -4.50 0.58
C TYR A 28 -9.16 -3.37 0.63
N GLY A 29 -8.69 -2.13 0.48
CA GLY A 29 -9.47 -0.91 0.63
C GLY A 29 -9.80 -0.54 2.09
N THR A 30 -9.74 -1.49 3.03
CA THR A 30 -9.93 -1.24 4.47
C THR A 30 -8.61 -0.95 5.17
N ASP A 31 -7.60 -1.81 5.01
CA ASP A 31 -6.30 -1.66 5.68
C ASP A 31 -5.24 -1.10 4.73
N TYR A 32 -5.26 -1.54 3.47
CA TYR A 32 -4.31 -1.13 2.45
C TYR A 32 -4.93 -1.12 1.06
N CYS A 33 -4.30 -0.44 0.11
CA CYS A 33 -4.61 -0.56 -1.32
C CYS A 33 -3.34 -0.48 -2.15
N TYR A 34 -3.44 -0.86 -3.43
CA TYR A 34 -2.39 -0.58 -4.40
C TYR A 34 -2.74 0.71 -5.11
N ALA A 35 -1.83 1.67 -5.14
CA ALA A 35 -2.03 2.93 -5.82
C ALA A 35 -0.82 3.35 -6.64
N THR A 36 -1.07 4.02 -7.76
CA THR A 36 -0.01 4.71 -8.48
C THR A 36 0.36 6.01 -7.79
N LEU A 37 1.65 6.27 -7.67
CA LEU A 37 2.21 7.49 -7.10
C LEU A 37 3.16 8.14 -8.12
N ASN A 38 3.27 9.47 -8.07
CA ASN A 38 4.23 10.20 -8.90
C ASN A 38 5.67 9.80 -8.56
N LYS A 39 6.37 9.25 -9.55
CA LYS A 39 7.71 8.70 -9.43
C LYS A 39 8.76 9.74 -9.04
N ALA A 40 8.60 11.01 -9.44
CA ALA A 40 9.55 12.07 -9.11
C ALA A 40 9.64 12.34 -7.59
N ILE A 41 8.52 12.21 -6.86
CA ILE A 41 8.52 12.29 -5.39
C ILE A 41 9.36 11.16 -4.81
N GLY A 42 9.19 9.98 -5.37
CA GLY A 42 9.93 8.80 -5.03
C GLY A 42 11.44 8.88 -5.25
N GLU A 43 11.83 9.32 -6.43
CA GLU A 43 13.23 9.60 -6.79
C GLU A 43 13.84 10.64 -5.85
N ALA A 44 13.08 11.69 -5.48
CA ALA A 44 13.53 12.67 -4.50
C ALA A 44 13.80 12.04 -3.11
N ILE A 45 12.98 11.09 -2.67
CA ILE A 45 13.20 10.32 -1.43
C ILE A 45 14.49 9.49 -1.54
N VAL A 46 14.73 8.82 -2.68
CA VAL A 46 15.99 8.08 -2.91
C VAL A 46 17.20 8.99 -2.87
N GLN A 47 17.16 10.12 -3.58
CA GLN A 47 18.26 11.06 -3.60
C GLN A 47 18.54 11.64 -2.20
N ALA A 48 17.50 11.88 -1.40
CA ALA A 48 17.66 12.28 -0.01
C ALA A 48 18.31 11.16 0.85
N GLY A 49 17.91 9.91 0.65
CA GLY A 49 18.53 8.75 1.29
C GLY A 49 20.00 8.60 0.95
N LEU A 50 20.36 8.70 -0.34
CA LEU A 50 21.74 8.58 -0.81
C LEU A 50 22.66 9.67 -0.22
N LYS A 51 22.16 10.90 -0.08
CA LYS A 51 22.90 11.99 0.61
C LYS A 51 23.19 11.70 2.09
N MET A 52 22.45 10.78 2.69
CA MET A 52 22.62 10.32 4.06
C MET A 52 23.28 8.94 4.15
N ASP A 53 23.87 8.45 3.04
CA ASP A 53 24.42 7.10 2.92
C ASP A 53 23.39 6.00 3.28
N VAL A 54 22.15 6.16 2.83
CA VAL A 54 21.07 5.18 2.95
C VAL A 54 20.59 4.79 1.57
N ARG A 55 20.71 3.50 1.23
CA ARG A 55 20.16 2.97 -0.02
C ARG A 55 18.66 2.77 0.14
N VAL A 56 17.88 3.40 -0.73
CA VAL A 56 16.41 3.31 -0.74
C VAL A 56 15.99 2.77 -2.11
N THR A 57 15.04 1.84 -2.13
CA THR A 57 14.47 1.28 -3.37
C THR A 57 13.11 1.89 -3.67
N LEU A 58 12.81 1.95 -4.98
CA LEU A 58 11.51 2.32 -5.53
C LEU A 58 10.58 1.13 -5.74
N GLN A 59 11.11 -0.07 -5.52
CA GLN A 59 10.36 -1.30 -5.66
C GLN A 59 9.57 -1.56 -4.37
N ASP A 60 8.25 -1.68 -4.50
CA ASP A 60 7.45 -2.26 -3.43
C ASP A 60 7.65 -3.78 -3.45
N PRO A 61 8.03 -4.42 -2.33
CA PRO A 61 8.21 -5.87 -2.28
C PRO A 61 6.92 -6.67 -2.52
N LYS A 62 5.75 -6.04 -2.40
CA LYS A 62 4.45 -6.68 -2.63
C LYS A 62 3.93 -6.48 -4.05
N VAL A 63 4.53 -5.56 -4.81
CA VAL A 63 3.98 -5.09 -6.07
C VAL A 63 5.10 -4.95 -7.09
N SER A 64 5.10 -5.77 -8.12
CA SER A 64 6.09 -5.72 -9.21
C SER A 64 5.45 -5.46 -10.57
N GLY A 65 6.12 -4.63 -11.37
CA GLY A 65 5.74 -4.35 -12.75
C GLY A 65 4.47 -3.51 -12.95
N GLY A 66 4.21 -3.24 -14.24
CA GLY A 66 2.93 -2.73 -14.75
C GLY A 66 2.66 -1.25 -14.50
N THR A 67 3.45 -0.33 -15.05
CA THR A 67 2.91 1.03 -15.29
C THR A 67 2.86 1.28 -16.79
N GLU A 68 1.67 1.51 -17.33
CA GLU A 68 1.51 2.13 -18.66
C GLU A 68 2.04 3.57 -18.68
N TYR A 69 2.34 4.14 -17.51
CA TYR A 69 2.74 5.52 -17.29
C TYR A 69 4.20 5.59 -16.81
N ASP A 70 5.08 6.17 -17.64
CA ASP A 70 6.52 6.30 -17.34
C ASP A 70 6.83 7.14 -16.09
N ASP A 71 5.91 8.03 -15.69
CA ASP A 71 6.03 8.98 -14.59
C ASP A 71 5.37 8.49 -13.28
N GLN A 72 4.83 7.28 -13.28
CA GLN A 72 4.19 6.67 -12.12
C GLN A 72 4.93 5.41 -11.68
N TRP A 73 4.74 5.06 -10.41
CA TRP A 73 5.08 3.74 -9.91
C TRP A 73 3.90 3.18 -9.11
N TRP A 74 3.86 1.88 -8.86
CA TRP A 74 2.89 1.29 -7.94
C TRP A 74 3.45 1.14 -6.53
N MET A 75 2.61 1.44 -5.53
CA MET A 75 2.92 1.20 -4.12
C MET A 75 1.70 0.71 -3.36
N THR A 76 1.97 -0.07 -2.33
CA THR A 76 1.03 -0.42 -1.28
C THR A 76 0.86 0.77 -0.34
N ILE A 77 -0.31 1.40 -0.33
CA ILE A 77 -0.68 2.44 0.63
C ILE A 77 -1.32 1.77 1.84
N ASN A 78 -0.74 2.00 3.03
CA ASN A 78 -1.22 1.39 4.27
C ASN A 78 -2.07 2.35 5.10
N GLY A 79 -2.80 1.82 6.08
CA GLY A 79 -3.51 2.61 7.09
C GLY A 79 -4.76 3.32 6.57
N LEU A 80 -5.54 2.66 5.69
CA LEU A 80 -6.73 3.29 5.08
C LEU A 80 -7.93 3.39 6.03
N LYS A 81 -7.97 2.57 7.08
CA LYS A 81 -9.15 2.38 7.94
C LYS A 81 -9.65 3.70 8.53
N GLY A 82 -10.85 4.12 8.10
CA GLY A 82 -11.50 5.35 8.54
C GLY A 82 -10.85 6.65 8.02
N ARG A 83 -9.87 6.56 7.11
CA ARG A 83 -9.12 7.70 6.55
C ARG A 83 -9.47 7.97 5.08
N THR A 84 -10.30 7.13 4.47
CA THR A 84 -10.78 7.29 3.10
C THR A 84 -12.19 7.88 3.09
N GLY A 85 -12.53 8.65 2.06
CA GLY A 85 -13.80 9.36 2.00
C GLY A 85 -13.95 10.23 0.76
N ILE A 86 -15.02 11.02 0.74
CA ILE A 86 -15.27 12.05 -0.26
C ILE A 86 -15.11 13.43 0.37
N VAL A 87 -14.74 14.41 -0.44
CA VAL A 87 -14.77 15.83 -0.05
C VAL A 87 -15.95 16.45 -0.76
N ASP A 88 -16.89 17.00 -0.01
CA ASP A 88 -18.11 17.59 -0.55
C ASP A 88 -17.83 18.97 -1.19
N ASN A 89 -18.89 19.61 -1.70
CA ASN A 89 -18.77 20.94 -2.34
C ASN A 89 -18.43 22.06 -1.34
N ASN A 90 -18.61 21.83 -0.04
CA ASN A 90 -18.23 22.76 1.02
C ASN A 90 -16.78 22.57 1.47
N GLY A 91 -16.10 21.53 0.99
CA GLY A 91 -14.76 21.16 1.40
C GLY A 91 -14.71 20.26 2.63
N GLU A 92 -15.87 19.79 3.10
CA GLU A 92 -15.98 18.90 4.26
C GLU A 92 -15.67 17.46 3.86
N PHE A 93 -14.99 16.74 4.76
CA PHE A 93 -14.60 15.35 4.53
C PHE A 93 -15.64 14.40 5.12
N GLU A 94 -16.25 13.59 4.26
CA GLU A 94 -17.18 12.54 4.66
C GLU A 94 -16.50 11.17 4.50
N PRO A 95 -16.25 10.44 5.60
CA PRO A 95 -15.64 9.10 5.53
C PRO A 95 -16.48 8.12 4.72
N LYS A 96 -15.81 7.32 3.88
CA LYS A 96 -16.40 6.22 3.10
C LYS A 96 -15.47 5.03 3.14
N ASP A 97 -16.02 3.83 3.33
CA ASP A 97 -15.23 2.60 3.27
C ASP A 97 -14.85 2.31 1.80
N LEU A 98 -13.57 2.47 1.49
CA LEU A 98 -13.06 2.24 0.15
C LEU A 98 -13.18 0.76 -0.25
N GLY A 99 -12.99 -0.17 0.70
CA GLY A 99 -13.16 -1.60 0.48
C GLY A 99 -14.59 -1.93 0.06
N GLN A 100 -15.59 -1.37 0.75
CA GLN A 100 -17.00 -1.54 0.38
C GLN A 100 -17.29 -0.95 -1.01
N VAL A 101 -16.79 0.26 -1.30
CA VAL A 101 -16.97 0.92 -2.62
C VAL A 101 -16.37 0.08 -3.74
N MET A 102 -15.17 -0.46 -3.55
CA MET A 102 -14.48 -1.29 -4.53
C MET A 102 -15.13 -2.66 -4.70
N GLN A 103 -15.60 -3.28 -3.62
CA GLN A 103 -16.32 -4.55 -3.69
C GLN A 103 -17.66 -4.44 -4.44
N GLN A 104 -18.37 -3.32 -4.29
CA GLN A 104 -19.63 -3.08 -5.00
C GLN A 104 -19.40 -2.74 -6.48
N SER A 105 -18.41 -1.89 -6.75
CA SER A 105 -18.11 -1.48 -8.13
C SER A 105 -17.40 -2.57 -8.93
N LYS A 106 -16.55 -3.39 -8.29
CA LYS A 106 -15.63 -4.33 -8.96
C LYS A 106 -14.66 -3.64 -9.94
N HIS A 107 -14.38 -2.35 -9.71
CA HIS A 107 -13.54 -1.51 -10.56
C HIS A 107 -12.59 -0.67 -9.72
N GLY A 108 -11.59 -0.09 -10.39
CA GLY A 108 -10.66 0.84 -9.78
C GLY A 108 -11.26 2.22 -9.52
N ALA A 109 -10.48 3.05 -8.84
CA ALA A 109 -10.82 4.41 -8.48
C ALA A 109 -9.64 5.37 -8.73
N VAL A 110 -9.94 6.66 -8.90
CA VAL A 110 -8.92 7.71 -8.80
C VAL A 110 -9.05 8.36 -7.43
N MET A 111 -7.93 8.50 -6.74
CA MET A 111 -7.87 9.11 -5.42
C MET A 111 -6.82 10.20 -5.33
N ASN A 112 -7.05 11.15 -4.43
CA ASN A 112 -6.01 12.05 -3.95
C ASN A 112 -5.63 11.63 -2.54
N PHE A 113 -4.33 11.40 -2.30
CA PHE A 113 -3.82 10.99 -0.99
C PHE A 113 -3.00 12.09 -0.34
N ASP A 114 -3.19 12.22 0.97
CA ASP A 114 -2.27 12.88 1.88
C ASP A 114 -1.47 11.75 2.55
N LEU A 115 -0.18 11.62 2.24
CA LEU A 115 0.66 10.50 2.65
C LEU A 115 1.77 10.92 3.60
N VAL A 116 2.04 10.07 4.59
CA VAL A 116 3.27 10.12 5.38
C VAL A 116 4.19 9.02 4.87
N PHE A 117 5.41 9.40 4.48
CA PHE A 117 6.41 8.44 4.01
C PHE A 117 7.37 8.09 5.14
N SER A 118 7.63 6.79 5.29
CA SER A 118 8.72 6.26 6.10
C SER A 118 9.62 5.38 5.23
N ILE A 119 10.87 5.19 5.63
CA ILE A 119 11.75 4.19 5.03
C ILE A 119 12.03 3.11 6.07
N ARG A 120 11.88 1.84 5.70
CA ARG A 120 12.12 0.70 6.60
C ARG A 120 12.99 -0.34 5.93
N LEU A 121 13.90 -0.90 6.70
CA LEU A 121 14.71 -2.03 6.29
C LEU A 121 14.05 -3.30 6.86
N THR A 122 13.56 -4.16 5.97
CA THR A 122 13.07 -5.49 6.38
C THR A 122 14.27 -6.40 6.53
N LYS A 123 14.59 -6.81 7.76
CA LYS A 123 15.63 -7.81 8.02
C LYS A 123 15.00 -9.07 8.58
N GLU A 124 15.45 -10.20 8.06
CA GLU A 124 15.31 -11.46 8.76
C GLU A 124 16.39 -11.55 9.85
N ASN A 125 16.00 -11.95 11.07
CA ASN A 125 16.91 -12.38 12.15
C ASN A 125 17.86 -11.33 12.78
N ASN A 126 17.41 -10.09 13.04
CA ASN A 126 18.14 -9.09 13.85
C ASN A 126 19.59 -8.80 13.39
N LYS A 127 19.95 -9.09 12.14
CA LYS A 127 21.30 -8.87 11.61
C LYS A 127 21.67 -7.38 11.64
N GLU A 128 22.94 -7.04 11.89
CA GLU A 128 23.42 -5.66 11.74
C GLU A 128 23.33 -5.20 10.27
N ARG A 129 23.32 -3.88 10.04
CA ARG A 129 23.12 -3.31 8.70
C ARG A 129 24.34 -3.60 7.84
N GLY A 130 24.13 -4.30 6.73
CA GLY A 130 25.13 -4.50 5.70
C GLY A 130 25.24 -3.29 4.75
N PRO A 131 26.37 -3.12 4.06
CA PRO A 131 26.57 -2.04 3.08
C PRO A 131 25.69 -2.17 1.83
N THR A 132 25.10 -3.35 1.60
CA THR A 132 24.19 -3.64 0.48
C THR A 132 22.71 -3.59 0.87
N ASP A 133 22.40 -3.40 2.15
CA ASP A 133 21.03 -3.37 2.65
C ASP A 133 20.28 -2.17 2.07
N THR A 134 19.07 -2.44 1.56
CA THR A 134 18.24 -1.44 0.89
C THR A 134 16.92 -1.26 1.65
N PHE A 135 16.56 -0.01 1.90
CA PHE A 135 15.35 0.37 2.62
C PHE A 135 14.19 0.51 1.64
N ASN A 136 13.03 0.00 2.05
CA ASN A 136 11.77 0.14 1.33
C ASN A 136 11.07 1.42 1.75
N ILE A 137 10.48 2.13 0.78
CA ILE A 137 9.59 3.25 1.04
C ILE A 137 8.24 2.68 1.47
N ILE A 138 7.69 3.19 2.57
CA ILE A 138 6.39 2.80 3.10
C ILE A 138 5.51 4.06 3.20
N PRO A 139 4.55 4.23 2.29
CA PRO A 139 3.52 5.25 2.42
C PRO A 139 2.43 4.79 3.38
N GLU A 140 2.06 5.68 4.29
CA GLU A 140 0.90 5.55 5.17
C GLU A 140 -0.10 6.66 4.85
N CYS A 141 -1.36 6.27 4.68
CA CYS A 141 -2.45 7.19 4.41
C CYS A 141 -2.74 8.04 5.64
N SER A 142 -2.58 9.36 5.52
CA SER A 142 -3.15 10.30 6.48
C SER A 142 -4.62 10.60 6.12
N ARG A 143 -4.91 10.77 4.82
CA ARG A 143 -6.26 10.96 4.27
C ARG A 143 -6.29 10.56 2.80
N GLY A 144 -7.37 9.92 2.36
CA GLY A 144 -7.61 9.57 0.95
C GLY A 144 -8.97 10.10 0.47
N ALA A 145 -8.97 10.99 -0.51
CA ALA A 145 -10.19 11.52 -1.11
C ALA A 145 -10.49 10.81 -2.43
N ILE A 146 -11.64 10.13 -2.51
CA ILE A 146 -12.14 9.49 -3.72
C ILE A 146 -12.59 10.57 -4.71
N LYS A 147 -12.05 10.54 -5.93
CA LYS A 147 -12.36 11.50 -7.00
C LYS A 147 -13.25 10.92 -8.09
N SER A 148 -13.07 9.64 -8.41
CA SER A 148 -13.92 8.88 -9.32
C SER A 148 -13.80 7.38 -9.04
N ILE A 149 -14.80 6.62 -9.45
CA ILE A 149 -14.88 5.16 -9.35
C ILE A 149 -15.30 4.58 -10.71
N ASN A 150 -15.41 3.26 -10.82
CA ASN A 150 -15.82 2.57 -12.05
C ASN A 150 -14.83 2.76 -13.20
N LEU A 151 -13.54 2.78 -12.87
CA LEU A 151 -12.48 2.85 -13.86
C LEU A 151 -11.86 1.47 -14.06
N GLU A 152 -11.68 1.09 -15.32
CA GLU A 152 -10.83 -0.05 -15.67
C GLU A 152 -9.38 0.37 -15.45
N ILE A 153 -8.82 -0.08 -14.33
CA ILE A 153 -7.43 0.13 -13.95
C ILE A 153 -6.82 -1.25 -13.79
N GLU A 154 -5.91 -1.62 -14.68
CA GLU A 154 -5.22 -2.89 -14.62
C GLU A 154 -4.42 -2.95 -13.30
N PRO A 155 -4.62 -3.99 -12.47
CA PRO A 155 -3.86 -4.13 -11.24
C PRO A 155 -2.39 -4.41 -11.56
N PRO A 156 -1.46 -3.95 -10.71
CA PRO A 156 -0.07 -4.37 -10.86
C PRO A 156 0.08 -5.87 -10.58
N ASN A 157 1.19 -6.49 -11.01
CA ASN A 157 1.45 -7.85 -10.57
C ASN A 157 1.75 -7.82 -9.07
N VAL A 158 0.95 -8.56 -8.30
CA VAL A 158 1.14 -8.69 -6.87
C VAL A 158 2.01 -9.92 -6.64
N GLU A 159 3.17 -9.74 -6.01
CA GLU A 159 3.98 -10.86 -5.53
C GLU A 159 3.34 -11.40 -4.25
N THR A 160 2.31 -12.23 -4.41
CA THR A 160 1.86 -13.08 -3.31
C THR A 160 2.99 -14.08 -3.04
N GLN A 161 3.68 -13.91 -1.91
CA GLN A 161 4.52 -14.97 -1.34
C GLN A 161 3.60 -16.10 -0.85
N ILE A 162 3.00 -16.84 -1.77
CA ILE A 162 2.55 -18.20 -1.49
C ILE A 162 3.85 -18.97 -1.24
N PRO A 163 4.04 -19.61 -0.07
CA PRO A 163 5.19 -20.47 0.14
C PRO A 163 5.24 -21.50 -1.00
N THR A 164 6.26 -21.39 -1.86
CA THR A 164 6.47 -22.34 -2.96
C THR A 164 7.13 -23.63 -2.48
N GLN A 165 7.44 -23.72 -1.18
CA GLN A 165 7.85 -24.96 -0.54
C GLN A 165 6.69 -25.97 -0.63
N LYS A 166 6.99 -27.14 -1.18
CA LYS A 166 6.04 -28.26 -1.18
C LYS A 166 5.68 -28.58 0.27
N ALA A 167 4.38 -28.69 0.54
CA ALA A 167 3.87 -29.13 1.83
C ALA A 167 4.59 -30.43 2.25
N VAL A 168 5.14 -30.44 3.45
CA VAL A 168 5.70 -31.63 4.06
C VAL A 168 4.61 -32.35 4.85
N LYS A 169 4.90 -33.60 5.27
CA LYS A 169 3.92 -34.43 5.98
C LYS A 169 3.40 -33.77 7.27
N ASP A 170 4.21 -32.90 7.88
CA ASP A 170 3.86 -32.18 9.11
C ASP A 170 2.93 -30.97 8.85
N ASP A 171 2.77 -30.54 7.59
CA ASP A 171 1.83 -29.48 7.20
C ASP A 171 0.40 -30.01 6.96
N VAL A 172 0.22 -31.34 6.97
CA VAL A 172 -1.09 -31.98 6.75
C VAL A 172 -1.95 -31.79 8.00
N ALA A 173 -3.02 -31.01 7.88
CA ALA A 173 -4.01 -30.84 8.93
C ALA A 173 -4.60 -32.19 9.36
N SER A 174 -4.87 -32.37 10.65
CA SER A 174 -5.53 -33.58 11.13
C SER A 174 -6.96 -33.66 10.59
N ASP A 175 -7.44 -34.89 10.35
CA ASP A 175 -8.82 -35.13 9.91
C ASP A 175 -9.84 -34.56 10.90
N GLU A 176 -9.51 -34.55 12.20
CA GLU A 176 -10.33 -33.91 13.24
C GLU A 176 -10.48 -32.40 13.03
N LEU A 177 -9.40 -31.69 12.69
CA LEU A 177 -9.46 -30.25 12.40
C LEU A 177 -10.24 -29.97 11.11
N VAL A 178 -10.04 -30.78 10.07
CA VAL A 178 -10.76 -30.66 8.80
C VAL A 178 -12.26 -30.87 9.01
N ASN A 179 -12.64 -31.91 9.76
CA ASN A 179 -14.04 -32.21 10.07
C ASN A 179 -14.69 -31.13 10.95
N ALA A 180 -13.96 -30.61 11.95
CA ALA A 180 -14.45 -29.53 12.80
C ALA A 180 -14.71 -28.24 12.00
N LEU A 181 -13.82 -27.90 11.06
CA LEU A 181 -13.97 -26.73 10.19
C LEU A 181 -15.12 -26.91 9.19
N ASN A 182 -15.25 -28.09 8.59
CA ASN A 182 -16.35 -28.40 7.68
C ASN A 182 -17.71 -28.30 8.39
N ALA A 183 -17.81 -28.75 9.64
CA ALA A 183 -19.03 -28.62 10.45
C ALA A 183 -19.35 -27.19 10.90
N LEU A 184 -18.34 -26.31 10.95
CA LEU A 184 -18.48 -24.88 11.28
C LEU A 184 -18.90 -24.03 10.08
N LEU A 185 -18.61 -24.52 8.87
CA LEU A 185 -18.89 -23.84 7.60
C LEU A 185 -20.13 -24.40 6.88
N SER A 186 -20.73 -25.46 7.42
CA SER A 186 -22.03 -26.04 7.02
C SER A 186 -23.18 -25.48 7.84
#